data_AF-A0A8T5MXG8-F1
#
_entry.id   AF-A0A8T5MXG8-F1
#
_cell.length_a   1.000
_cell.length_b   1.000
_cell.length_c   1.000
_cell.angle_alpha   90.00
_cell.angle_beta   90.00
_cell.angle_gamma   90.00
#
_symmetry.space_group_name_H-M   'P 1'
#
loop_
_entity.id
_entity.type
_entity.pdbx_description
1 polymer ?
#
loop_
_entity_poly.entity_id
_entity_poly.type
_entity_poly.pdbx_seq_one_letter_code
_entity_poly.pdbx_strand_id
1 'polypeptide(L)'
;KGEYYRIVFPLSTLTANLGANPIFRFLEDLTGKCKRDHSVALYSLTKGMHSETDVQVLRHLMDGVIEFKEENLRTFFSVQGVCDVQTRSWIQYRFTEKDLIIGSFSLDYIR
;
A
#
# COMPACT_ATOMS: atom_id res chain seq x y z
N LYS A 1 -14.27 0.46 -23.97
CA LYS A 1 -12.91 0.44 -23.39
C LYS A 1 -12.73 1.79 -22.71
N GLY A 2 -12.54 1.84 -21.39
CA GLY A 2 -12.34 3.10 -20.68
C GLY A 2 -10.97 3.71 -21.04
N GLU A 3 -10.83 5.03 -20.89
CA GLU A 3 -9.52 5.68 -20.94
C GLU A 3 -8.68 5.28 -19.73
N TYR A 4 -7.36 5.23 -19.90
CA TYR A 4 -6.43 4.94 -18.81
C TYR A 4 -6.40 6.09 -17.81
N TYR A 5 -6.48 5.76 -16.52
CA TYR A 5 -6.35 6.75 -15.46
C TYR A 5 -5.60 6.19 -14.24
N ARG A 6 -5.29 7.08 -13.28
CA ARG A 6 -4.66 6.75 -12.00
C ARG A 6 -5.45 7.36 -10.85
N ILE A 7 -5.70 6.56 -9.82
CA ILE A 7 -6.40 7.00 -8.60
C ILE A 7 -5.50 6.78 -7.40
N VAL A 8 -5.48 7.77 -6.51
CA VAL A 8 -4.92 7.65 -5.16
C VAL A 8 -6.02 8.03 -4.18
N PHE A 9 -6.29 7.19 -3.19
CA PHE A 9 -7.41 7.40 -2.28
C PHE A 9 -7.08 7.01 -0.82
N PRO A 10 -7.26 7.91 0.16
CA PRO A 10 -7.02 7.60 1.58
C PRO A 10 -8.20 6.87 2.21
N LEU A 11 -8.07 5.56 2.40
CA LEU A 11 -9.19 4.72 2.84
C LEU A 11 -9.53 4.91 4.32
N SER A 12 -8.52 5.06 5.16
CA SER A 12 -8.69 5.14 6.62
C SER A 12 -9.65 6.24 7.07
N THR A 13 -9.70 7.36 6.34
CA THR A 13 -10.59 8.48 6.63
C THR A 13 -12.06 8.13 6.36
N LEU A 14 -12.37 7.32 5.33
CA LEU A 14 -13.75 6.91 5.05
C LEU A 14 -14.25 5.90 6.08
N THR A 15 -13.42 4.92 6.42
CA THR A 15 -13.74 3.84 7.35
C THR A 15 -14.05 4.30 8.76
N ALA A 16 -13.42 5.39 9.21
CA ALA A 16 -13.73 5.99 10.51
C ALA A 16 -15.17 6.52 10.58
N ASN A 17 -15.78 6.89 9.44
CA ASN A 17 -17.07 7.57 9.40
C ASN A 17 -18.25 6.68 8.97
N LEU A 18 -18.00 5.68 8.11
CA LEU A 18 -19.06 4.89 7.45
C LEU A 18 -19.15 3.43 7.93
N GLY A 19 -18.18 2.97 8.73
CA GLY A 19 -18.03 1.56 9.08
C GLY A 19 -17.41 0.73 7.94
N ALA A 20 -16.89 -0.47 8.26
CA ALA A 20 -16.07 -1.26 7.36
C ALA A 20 -16.85 -1.90 6.18
N ASN A 21 -18.06 -2.43 6.44
CA ASN A 21 -18.82 -3.20 5.46
C ASN A 21 -19.22 -2.43 4.18
N PRO A 22 -19.76 -1.19 4.25
CA PRO A 22 -20.07 -0.42 3.04
C PRO A 22 -18.83 -0.13 2.18
N ILE A 23 -17.68 0.02 2.84
CA ILE A 23 -16.42 0.37 2.18
C ILE A 23 -15.83 -0.83 1.45
N PHE A 24 -15.94 -2.04 1.99
CA PHE A 24 -15.50 -3.24 1.28
C PHE A 24 -16.24 -3.42 -0.03
N ARG A 25 -17.57 -3.26 -0.03
CA ARG A 25 -18.38 -3.33 -1.25
C ARG A 25 -17.99 -2.24 -2.25
N PHE A 26 -17.80 -1.01 -1.77
CA PHE A 26 -17.34 0.09 -2.62
C PHE A 26 -15.98 -0.21 -3.27
N LEU A 27 -15.05 -0.79 -2.52
CA LEU A 27 -13.72 -1.14 -3.04
C LEU A 27 -13.73 -2.34 -3.99
N GLU A 28 -14.59 -3.33 -3.75
CA GLU A 28 -14.82 -4.43 -4.70
C GLU A 28 -15.23 -3.86 -6.07
N ASP A 29 -16.21 -2.96 -6.08
CA ASP A 29 -16.70 -2.32 -7.30
C ASP A 29 -15.63 -1.42 -7.95
N LEU A 30 -14.99 -0.55 -7.16
CA LEU A 30 -13.99 0.40 -7.65
C LEU A 30 -12.75 -0.30 -8.19
N THR A 31 -12.22 -1.28 -7.45
CA THR A 31 -11.04 -2.05 -7.86
C THR A 31 -11.37 -2.92 -9.07
N GLY A 32 -12.54 -3.56 -9.09
CA GLY A 32 -13.01 -4.31 -10.24
C GLY A 32 -13.15 -3.45 -11.51
N LYS A 33 -13.64 -2.22 -11.36
CA LYS A 33 -13.69 -1.25 -12.47
C LYS A 33 -12.29 -0.86 -12.94
N CYS A 34 -11.38 -0.49 -12.03
CA CYS A 34 -10.02 -0.11 -12.40
C CYS A 34 -9.29 -1.23 -13.16
N LYS A 35 -9.48 -2.49 -12.74
CA LYS A 35 -8.95 -3.67 -13.44
C LYS A 35 -9.49 -3.79 -14.86
N ARG A 36 -10.81 -3.64 -15.07
CA ARG A 36 -11.43 -3.67 -16.41
C ARG A 36 -10.97 -2.52 -17.31
N ASP A 37 -10.68 -1.38 -16.73
CA ASP A 37 -10.19 -0.19 -17.43
C ASP A 37 -8.66 -0.18 -17.59
N HIS A 38 -7.95 -1.23 -17.17
CA HIS A 38 -6.48 -1.32 -17.16
C HIS A 38 -5.81 -0.12 -16.47
N SER A 39 -6.46 0.43 -15.45
CA SER A 39 -6.06 1.62 -14.71
C SER A 39 -5.36 1.26 -13.40
N VAL A 40 -4.62 2.22 -12.83
CA VAL A 40 -3.87 2.01 -11.58
C VAL A 40 -4.60 2.68 -10.42
N ALA A 41 -4.81 1.94 -9.33
CA ALA A 41 -5.38 2.48 -8.10
C ALA A 41 -4.44 2.20 -6.92
N LEU A 42 -4.26 3.20 -6.06
CA LEU A 42 -3.52 3.09 -4.80
C LEU A 42 -4.40 3.55 -3.65
N TYR A 43 -4.60 2.67 -2.68
CA TYR A 43 -5.39 2.95 -1.48
C TYR A 43 -4.47 2.98 -0.26
N SER A 44 -4.49 4.08 0.49
CA SER A 44 -3.69 4.17 1.72
C SER A 44 -4.50 3.77 2.95
N LEU A 45 -3.86 2.98 3.81
CA LEU A 45 -4.44 2.48 5.06
C LEU A 45 -3.49 2.76 6.23
N THR A 46 -4.00 3.43 7.26
CA THR A 46 -3.31 3.65 8.53
C THR A 46 -3.49 2.42 9.42
N LYS A 47 -2.37 1.84 9.83
CA LYS A 47 -2.36 0.68 10.74
C LYS A 47 -3.00 1.06 12.08
N GLY A 48 -3.78 0.15 12.64
CA GLY A 48 -4.45 0.32 13.94
C GLY A 48 -5.83 0.98 13.89
N MET A 49 -6.27 1.50 12.73
CA MET A 49 -7.63 2.04 12.56
C MET A 49 -8.68 0.98 12.16
N HIS A 50 -8.23 -0.22 11.76
CA HIS A 50 -9.06 -1.33 11.28
C HIS A 50 -8.74 -2.60 12.07
N SER A 51 -9.71 -3.49 12.19
CA SER A 51 -9.44 -4.81 12.75
C SER A 51 -8.48 -5.59 11.84
N GLU A 52 -7.75 -6.54 12.40
CA GLU A 52 -6.84 -7.36 11.58
C GLU A 52 -7.62 -8.13 10.49
N THR A 53 -8.82 -8.61 10.82
CA THR A 53 -9.73 -9.25 9.86
C THR A 53 -10.05 -8.34 8.68
N ASP A 54 -10.40 -7.08 8.95
CA ASP A 54 -10.71 -6.08 7.93
C ASP A 54 -9.49 -5.82 7.02
N VAL A 55 -8.30 -5.72 7.61
CA VAL A 55 -7.05 -5.56 6.88
C VAL A 55 -6.83 -6.75 5.94
N GLN A 56 -7.03 -7.98 6.41
CA GLN A 56 -6.86 -9.18 5.56
C GLN A 56 -7.84 -9.23 4.39
N VAL A 57 -9.11 -8.84 4.61
CA VAL A 57 -10.10 -8.74 3.53
C VAL A 57 -9.65 -7.71 2.49
N LEU A 58 -9.21 -6.53 2.91
CA LEU A 58 -8.71 -5.50 1.99
C LEU A 58 -7.52 -5.99 1.17
N ARG A 59 -6.56 -6.67 1.81
CA ARG A 59 -5.39 -7.25 1.11
C ARG A 59 -5.80 -8.22 0.02
N HIS A 60 -6.83 -9.04 0.24
CA HIS A 60 -7.30 -10.01 -0.74
C HIS A 60 -7.94 -9.36 -1.98
N LEU A 61 -8.52 -8.17 -1.84
CA LEU A 61 -9.09 -7.42 -2.97
C LEU A 61 -8.01 -6.79 -3.87
N MET A 62 -6.82 -6.53 -3.33
CA MET A 62 -5.74 -5.84 -4.01
C MET A 62 -4.87 -6.79 -4.85
N ASP A 63 -4.23 -6.25 -5.89
CA ASP A 63 -3.18 -6.98 -6.62
C ASP A 63 -1.87 -7.07 -5.81
N GLY A 64 -1.74 -6.18 -4.82
CA GLY A 64 -1.07 -6.46 -3.57
C GLY A 64 -0.69 -5.18 -2.83
N VAL A 65 0.33 -5.25 -1.98
CA VAL A 65 0.44 -4.36 -0.81
C VAL A 65 1.86 -3.85 -0.64
N ILE A 66 1.98 -2.57 -0.30
CA ILE A 66 3.22 -1.99 0.23
C ILE A 66 3.00 -1.72 1.71
N GLU A 67 3.68 -2.48 2.56
CA GLU A 67 3.65 -2.25 4.01
C GLU A 67 4.77 -1.31 4.43
N PHE A 68 4.48 -0.47 5.42
CA PHE A 68 5.45 0.43 6.03
C PHE A 68 5.54 0.14 7.53
N LYS A 69 6.75 0.31 8.09
CA LYS A 69 6.99 0.27 9.53
C LYS A 69 8.12 1.21 9.93
N GLU A 70 8.15 1.55 11.21
CA GLU A 70 9.25 2.25 11.85
C GLU A 70 9.78 1.41 13.00
N GLU A 71 11.11 1.21 13.05
CA GLU A 71 11.80 0.47 14.10
C GLU A 71 13.11 1.20 14.43
N ASN A 72 13.38 1.48 15.71
CA ASN A 72 14.60 2.15 16.16
C ASN A 72 14.91 3.46 15.39
N LEU A 73 13.89 4.31 15.19
CA LEU A 73 13.98 5.57 14.43
C LEU A 73 14.40 5.41 12.96
N ARG A 74 14.24 4.20 12.39
CA ARG A 74 14.49 3.90 10.98
C ARG A 74 13.19 3.48 10.32
N THR A 75 13.00 3.92 9.09
CA THR A 75 11.82 3.62 8.30
C THR A 75 12.09 2.49 7.31
N PHE A 76 11.15 1.55 7.22
CA PHE A 76 11.24 0.38 6.35
C PHE A 76 9.94 0.18 5.58
N PHE A 77 10.04 -0.36 4.38
CA PHE A 77 8.88 -0.87 3.66
C PHE A 77 9.12 -2.30 3.15
N SER A 78 8.04 -3.02 2.87
CA SER A 78 8.08 -4.30 2.16
C SER A 78 6.98 -4.32 1.10
N VAL A 79 7.23 -4.97 -0.02
CA VAL A 79 6.25 -5.15 -1.10
C VAL A 79 5.81 -6.60 -1.13
N GLN A 80 4.50 -6.80 -1.05
CA GLN A 80 3.81 -8.08 -1.05
C GLN A 80 2.83 -8.11 -2.23
N GLY A 81 3.36 -8.40 -3.41
CA GLY A 81 2.57 -8.38 -4.64
C GLY A 81 2.34 -6.95 -5.13
N VAL A 82 3.03 -6.58 -6.21
CA VAL A 82 2.62 -5.50 -7.10
C VAL A 82 3.08 -5.98 -8.47
N CYS A 83 2.16 -6.55 -9.25
CA CYS A 83 2.51 -7.39 -10.39
C CYS A 83 3.45 -8.54 -9.93
N ASP A 84 4.63 -8.68 -10.54
CA ASP A 84 5.59 -9.75 -10.22
C ASP A 84 6.60 -9.34 -9.14
N VAL A 85 6.41 -8.17 -8.51
CA VAL A 85 7.36 -7.63 -7.52
C VAL A 85 7.02 -8.09 -6.11
N GLN A 86 8.00 -8.71 -5.45
CA GLN A 86 7.95 -9.05 -4.04
C GLN A 86 9.33 -8.86 -3.40
N THR A 87 9.38 -8.21 -2.23
CA THR A 87 10.62 -8.05 -1.47
C THR A 87 10.90 -9.27 -0.61
N ARG A 88 12.17 -9.73 -0.57
CA ARG A 88 12.61 -10.83 0.32
C ARG A 88 12.71 -10.43 1.78
N SER A 89 12.91 -9.15 2.05
CA SER A 89 13.08 -8.59 3.39
C SER A 89 12.58 -7.14 3.41
N TRP A 90 12.44 -6.59 4.61
CA TRP A 90 12.19 -5.17 4.81
C TRP A 90 13.32 -4.33 4.22
N ILE A 91 12.97 -3.37 3.37
CA ILE A 91 13.89 -2.45 2.73
C ILE A 91 13.91 -1.17 3.54
N GLN A 92 15.08 -0.80 4.05
CA GLN A 92 15.25 0.49 4.68
C GLN A 92 15.14 1.60 3.63
N TYR A 93 14.37 2.63 3.95
CA TYR A 93 14.34 3.87 3.18
C TYR A 93 14.58 5.06 4.11
N ARG A 94 14.96 6.19 3.52
CA ARG A 94 15.01 7.50 4.18
C ARG A 94 14.37 8.50 3.25
N PHE A 95 13.82 9.56 3.78
CA PHE A 95 13.28 10.65 2.99
C PHE A 95 13.78 11.99 3.53
N THR A 96 13.96 12.93 2.63
CA THR A 96 14.19 14.35 2.91
C THR A 96 12.98 15.13 2.42
N GLU A 97 13.03 16.47 2.50
CA GLU A 97 12.00 17.30 1.89
C GLU A 97 11.89 17.14 0.37
N LYS A 98 12.95 16.64 -0.29
CA LYS A 98 13.05 16.60 -1.76
C LYS A 98 13.22 15.19 -2.33
N ASP A 99 13.75 14.27 -1.54
CA ASP A 99 14.22 12.98 -2.04
C ASP A 99 13.71 11.82 -1.20
N LEU A 100 13.44 10.70 -1.88
CA LEU A 100 13.22 9.39 -1.27
C LEU A 100 14.41 8.48 -1.62
N ILE A 101 15.16 8.08 -0.61
CA ILE A 101 16.37 7.26 -0.73
C ILE A 101 16.01 5.84 -0.31
N ILE A 102 16.06 4.89 -1.25
CA ILE A 102 15.69 3.49 -1.03
C ILE A 102 16.94 2.61 -1.09
N GLY A 103 17.10 1.72 -0.11
CA GLY A 103 18.09 0.64 -0.20
C GLY A 103 19.53 1.14 -0.29
N SER A 104 19.89 2.17 0.48
CA SER A 104 21.29 2.60 0.56
C SER A 104 22.15 1.43 1.03
N PHE A 105 23.07 0.98 0.19
CA PHE A 105 24.19 0.17 0.64
C PHE A 105 24.94 1.00 1.70
N SER A 106 24.81 0.65 2.97
CA SER A 106 25.76 1.13 3.96
C SER A 106 27.11 0.54 3.55
N LEU A 107 28.11 1.39 3.30
CA LEU A 107 29.51 0.98 3.08
C LEU A 107 30.08 0.15 4.23
N ASP A 108 29.35 -0.03 5.33
CA ASP A 108 29.65 -0.85 6.50
C ASP A 108 29.96 -2.33 6.18
N TYR A 109 29.67 -2.81 4.96
CA TYR A 109 29.95 -4.19 4.51
C TYR A 109 31.03 -4.31 3.43
N ILE A 110 31.79 -3.25 3.11
CA ILE A 110 33.00 -3.39 2.31
C ILE A 110 34.17 -3.64 3.27
N ARG A 111 34.51 -4.92 3.47
CA ARG A 111 35.79 -5.38 4.04
C ARG A 111 36.74 -5.79 2.94
#